data_AF-A0A920UUJ5-F1
#
_entry.id   AF-A0A920UUJ5-F1
#
_cell.length_a   1.000
_cell.length_b   1.000
_cell.length_c   1.000
_cell.angle_alpha   90.00
_cell.angle_beta   90.00
_cell.angle_gamma   90.00
#
_symmetry.space_group_name_H-M   'P 1'
#
loop_
_entity.id
_entity.type
_entity.pdbx_description
1 polymer ?
#
loop_
_entity_poly.entity_id
_entity_poly.type
_entity_poly.pdbx_seq_one_letter_code
_entity_poly.pdbx_strand_id
1 'polypeptide(L)'
;MFPALAQGETLIPFTDDASEAFQWRPIEPNTTHWQDTREITSFFTSNEDFYLVQHYGQPEVDNDSYRLRVTGMVDNELELSLSDLMNGDVIEQQVGFECGGNSQRLLYGLIGNANWRGVALTSILEAAGIQDGAKEVVFFAGPM
;
A
#
# COMPACT_ATOMS: atom_id res chain seq x y z
N MET A 1 10.45 23.10 -13.53
CA MET A 1 11.15 23.79 -14.63
C MET A 1 12.58 23.26 -14.62
N PHE A 2 12.96 22.46 -15.61
CA PHE A 2 14.35 21.96 -15.71
C PHE A 2 15.30 23.14 -15.96
N PRO A 3 16.54 23.08 -15.44
CA PRO A 3 17.53 24.12 -15.70
C PRO A 3 17.79 24.26 -17.21
N ALA A 4 18.06 25.49 -17.65
CA ALA A 4 18.45 25.74 -19.03
C ALA A 4 19.81 25.08 -19.32
N LEU A 5 19.90 24.36 -20.43
CA LEU A 5 21.12 23.69 -20.88
C LEU A 5 22.22 24.73 -21.18
N ALA A 6 23.44 24.47 -20.73
CA ALA A 6 24.61 25.29 -21.05
C ALA A 6 25.06 25.09 -22.50
N GLN A 7 25.86 26.02 -23.03
CA GLN A 7 26.32 25.96 -24.40
C GLN A 7 27.25 24.76 -24.64
N GLY A 8 26.84 23.85 -25.52
CA GLY A 8 27.52 22.59 -25.81
C GLY A 8 26.91 21.37 -25.11
N GLU A 9 25.95 21.57 -24.21
CA GLU A 9 25.17 20.47 -23.65
C GLU A 9 24.08 20.02 -24.64
N THR A 10 23.88 18.71 -24.71
CA THR A 10 22.81 18.09 -25.50
C THR A 10 21.93 17.33 -24.54
N LEU A 11 20.61 17.54 -24.62
CA LEU A 11 19.65 16.70 -23.92
C LEU A 11 19.73 15.29 -24.51
N ILE A 12 20.26 14.35 -23.72
CA ILE A 12 20.18 12.94 -24.07
C ILE A 12 18.81 12.47 -23.60
N PRO A 13 17.90 12.09 -24.52
CA PRO A 13 16.63 11.51 -24.11
C PRO A 13 16.92 10.21 -23.34
N PHE A 14 16.11 9.89 -22.34
CA PHE A 14 16.18 8.58 -21.70
C PHE A 14 15.92 7.52 -22.76
N THR A 15 16.97 6.85 -23.23
CA THR A 15 16.89 5.75 -24.22
C THR A 15 16.50 4.42 -23.58
N ASP A 16 16.32 4.43 -22.26
CA ASP A 16 15.82 3.31 -21.46
C ASP A 16 14.31 3.10 -21.66
N ASP A 17 13.74 3.76 -22.68
CA ASP A 17 12.38 3.59 -23.15
C ASP A 17 12.09 2.10 -23.18
N ALA A 18 11.14 1.74 -22.32
CA ALA A 18 10.50 0.46 -22.36
C ALA A 18 10.20 0.18 -23.83
N SER A 19 10.73 -0.91 -24.37
CA SER A 19 10.46 -1.32 -25.75
C SER A 19 8.96 -1.14 -26.05
N GLU A 20 8.54 -0.87 -27.28
CA GLU A 20 7.12 -0.74 -27.65
C GLU A 20 6.21 -1.90 -27.13
N ALA A 21 6.81 -3.01 -26.70
CA ALA A 21 6.17 -4.14 -26.03
C ALA A 21 5.84 -3.97 -24.53
N PHE A 22 6.42 -3.01 -23.82
CA PHE A 22 6.11 -2.76 -22.41
C PHE A 22 4.89 -1.85 -22.31
N GLN A 23 3.90 -2.28 -21.55
CA GLN A 23 2.62 -1.58 -21.43
C GLN A 23 2.37 -1.25 -19.98
N TRP A 24 2.16 0.04 -19.72
CA TRP A 24 1.60 0.55 -18.48
C TRP A 24 0.12 0.20 -18.50
N ARG A 25 -0.31 -0.58 -17.51
CA ARG A 25 -1.70 -1.06 -17.44
C ARG A 25 -2.51 -0.10 -16.58
N PRO A 26 -3.78 0.18 -16.89
CA PRO A 26 -4.65 0.88 -15.96
C PRO A 26 -4.87 0.04 -14.69
N ILE A 27 -5.26 0.69 -13.58
CA ILE A 27 -5.74 -0.02 -12.39
C ILE A 27 -7.10 -0.63 -12.72
N GLU A 28 -7.13 -1.95 -12.88
CA GLU A 28 -8.34 -2.74 -13.07
C GLU A 28 -8.43 -3.86 -12.03
N PRO A 29 -9.64 -4.24 -11.58
CA PRO A 29 -9.81 -5.37 -10.69
C PRO A 29 -9.16 -6.64 -11.24
N ASN A 30 -8.44 -7.38 -10.39
CA ASN A 30 -7.77 -8.64 -10.79
C ASN A 30 -6.63 -8.48 -11.78
N THR A 31 -5.99 -7.30 -11.80
CA THR A 31 -4.79 -7.03 -12.59
C THR A 31 -3.61 -6.63 -11.70
N THR A 32 -2.42 -6.57 -12.29
CA THR A 32 -1.25 -5.94 -11.69
C THR A 32 -1.02 -4.60 -12.36
N HIS A 33 -0.86 -3.56 -11.55
CA HIS A 33 -0.54 -2.20 -11.98
C HIS A 33 0.79 -1.77 -11.36
N TRP A 34 1.57 -0.99 -12.11
CA TRP A 34 2.83 -0.40 -11.67
C TRP A 34 2.93 1.02 -12.22
N GLN A 35 3.55 1.90 -11.45
CA GLN A 35 3.72 3.31 -11.80
C GLN A 35 4.69 3.49 -12.97
N ASP A 36 4.43 4.49 -13.81
CA ASP A 36 5.49 5.11 -14.60
C ASP A 36 6.32 6.02 -13.69
N THR A 37 7.50 5.56 -13.28
CA THR A 37 8.36 6.31 -12.36
C THR A 37 8.87 7.63 -12.96
N ARG A 38 8.79 7.80 -14.28
CA ARG A 38 9.16 9.03 -15.00
C ARG A 38 8.12 10.13 -14.83
N GLU A 39 6.86 9.77 -14.58
CA GLU A 39 5.73 10.68 -14.42
C GLU A 39 5.46 11.06 -12.95
N ILE A 40 6.29 10.59 -12.01
CA ILE A 40 6.21 10.97 -10.59
C ILE A 40 6.56 12.45 -10.45
N THR A 41 5.54 13.26 -10.20
CA THR A 41 5.66 14.72 -10.05
C THR A 41 5.20 15.23 -8.68
N SER A 42 4.64 14.36 -7.84
CA SER A 42 4.13 14.66 -6.50
C SER A 42 4.81 13.81 -5.42
N PHE A 43 4.82 14.31 -4.18
CA PHE A 43 5.37 13.57 -3.04
C PHE A 43 4.51 12.36 -2.64
N PHE A 44 3.19 12.46 -2.83
CA PHE A 44 2.26 11.36 -2.66
C PHE A 44 1.82 10.84 -4.02
N THR A 45 1.82 9.53 -4.17
CA THR A 45 1.26 8.82 -5.31
C THR A 45 -0.27 8.96 -5.25
N SER A 46 -0.90 9.28 -6.37
CA SER A 46 -2.36 9.35 -6.47
C SER A 46 -2.96 7.95 -6.27
N ASN A 47 -4.21 7.84 -5.81
CA ASN A 47 -4.86 6.52 -5.71
C ASN A 47 -5.02 5.83 -7.09
N GLU A 48 -5.06 6.61 -8.17
CA GLU A 48 -5.20 6.11 -9.55
C GLU A 48 -3.86 5.60 -10.12
N ASP A 49 -2.75 5.95 -9.49
CA ASP A 49 -1.40 5.51 -9.88
C ASP A 49 -0.75 4.58 -8.84
N PHE A 50 -1.34 4.39 -7.65
CA PHE A 50 -0.72 3.53 -6.64
C PHE A 50 -0.67 2.08 -7.13
N TYR A 51 0.51 1.47 -7.09
CA TYR A 51 0.71 0.12 -7.64
C TYR A 51 -0.29 -0.89 -7.04
N LEU A 52 -0.77 -1.82 -7.86
CA LEU A 52 -1.70 -2.88 -7.47
C LEU A 52 -1.02 -4.23 -7.65
N VAL A 53 -0.88 -4.99 -6.57
CA VAL A 53 -0.47 -6.39 -6.58
C VAL A 53 -1.47 -7.17 -5.74
N GLN A 54 -1.98 -8.28 -6.29
CA GLN A 54 -2.89 -9.18 -5.61
C GLN A 54 -2.53 -10.63 -5.92
N HIS A 55 -2.61 -11.49 -4.91
CA HIS A 55 -2.38 -12.93 -5.05
C HIS A 55 -3.67 -13.73 -5.21
N TYR A 56 -4.78 -13.16 -4.75
CA TYR A 56 -6.13 -13.72 -4.81
C TYR A 56 -7.07 -12.67 -5.43
N GLY A 57 -8.37 -12.91 -5.42
CA GLY A 57 -9.38 -11.93 -5.84
C GLY A 57 -9.50 -10.75 -4.88
N GLN A 58 -10.32 -9.77 -5.27
CA GLN A 58 -10.67 -8.61 -4.45
C GLN A 58 -12.03 -8.87 -3.77
N PRO A 59 -12.09 -8.99 -2.43
CA PRO A 59 -13.36 -9.24 -1.75
C PRO A 59 -14.24 -7.98 -1.77
N GLU A 60 -15.54 -8.18 -1.97
CA GLU A 60 -16.54 -7.16 -1.67
C GLU A 60 -16.87 -7.23 -0.17
N VAL A 61 -16.63 -6.13 0.54
CA VAL A 61 -16.84 -6.04 1.99
C VAL A 61 -17.99 -5.09 2.27
N ASP A 62 -18.99 -5.58 2.99
CA ASP A 62 -20.02 -4.73 3.57
C ASP A 62 -19.49 -4.06 4.85
N ASN A 63 -19.42 -2.74 4.82
CA ASN A 63 -18.87 -1.94 5.91
C ASN A 63 -19.67 -2.06 7.21
N ASP A 64 -20.98 -2.27 7.14
CA ASP A 64 -21.85 -2.33 8.32
C ASP A 64 -21.69 -3.66 9.08
N SER A 65 -21.48 -4.75 8.34
CA SER A 65 -21.28 -6.09 8.89
C SER A 65 -19.82 -6.48 9.10
N TYR A 66 -18.85 -5.71 8.57
CA TYR A 66 -17.42 -5.95 8.77
C TYR A 66 -17.04 -6.03 10.26
N ARG A 67 -16.23 -7.03 10.61
CA ARG A 67 -15.63 -7.18 11.94
C ARG A 67 -14.15 -7.54 11.85
N LEU A 68 -13.31 -6.80 12.55
CA LEU A 68 -11.93 -7.18 12.85
C LEU A 68 -11.92 -7.97 14.15
N ARG A 69 -11.47 -9.23 14.09
CA ARG A 69 -11.35 -10.10 15.26
C ARG A 69 -9.90 -10.17 15.72
N VAL A 70 -9.67 -9.98 17.02
CA VAL A 70 -8.36 -10.15 17.67
C VAL A 70 -8.47 -11.32 18.62
N THR A 71 -7.77 -12.41 18.32
CA THR A 71 -7.89 -13.70 19.02
C THR A 71 -6.51 -14.31 19.28
N GLY A 72 -6.47 -15.45 19.97
CA GLY A 72 -5.23 -16.18 20.25
C GLY A 72 -4.69 -15.94 21.66
N MET A 73 -3.41 -15.58 21.78
CA MET A 73 -2.75 -15.36 23.08
C MET A 73 -3.02 -13.95 23.62
N VAL A 74 -4.27 -13.67 23.92
CA VAL A 74 -4.74 -12.38 24.46
C VAL A 74 -5.68 -12.62 25.65
N ASP A 75 -5.68 -11.70 26.61
CA ASP A 75 -6.56 -11.76 27.79
C ASP A 75 -8.02 -11.50 27.43
N ASN A 76 -8.27 -10.62 26.46
CA ASN A 76 -9.58 -10.25 25.98
C ASN A 76 -9.60 -10.38 24.45
N GLU A 77 -10.33 -11.37 23.93
CA GLU A 77 -10.63 -11.39 22.50
C GLU A 77 -11.49 -10.18 22.13
N LEU A 78 -11.15 -9.50 21.05
CA LEU A 78 -11.86 -8.32 20.57
C LEU A 78 -12.60 -8.62 19.27
N GLU A 79 -13.75 -7.97 19.09
CA GLU A 79 -14.46 -7.91 17.83
C GLU A 79 -14.85 -6.46 17.57
N LEU A 80 -14.16 -5.81 16.63
CA LEU A 80 -14.25 -4.38 16.36
C LEU A 80 -14.99 -4.15 15.03
N SER A 81 -16.01 -3.30 15.03
CA SER A 81 -16.64 -2.82 13.79
C SER A 81 -15.75 -1.79 13.08
N LEU A 82 -16.05 -1.51 11.80
CA LEU A 82 -15.37 -0.42 11.09
C LEU A 82 -15.56 0.93 11.82
N SER A 83 -16.76 1.17 12.35
CA SER A 83 -17.07 2.37 13.13
C SER A 83 -16.24 2.48 14.41
N ASP A 84 -15.99 1.38 15.11
CA ASP A 84 -15.13 1.39 16.31
C ASP A 84 -13.70 1.80 15.95
N LEU A 85 -13.18 1.27 14.84
CA LEU A 85 -11.83 1.60 14.34
C LEU A 85 -11.72 3.06 13.89
N MET A 86 -12.75 3.58 13.21
CA MET A 86 -12.77 4.97 12.73
C MET A 86 -12.91 6.01 13.84
N ASN A 87 -13.56 5.64 14.95
CA ASN A 87 -13.79 6.52 16.10
C ASN A 87 -12.74 6.38 17.22
N GLY A 88 -11.79 5.46 17.08
CA GLY A 88 -10.66 5.31 18.01
C GLY A 88 -9.63 6.43 17.90
N ASP A 89 -8.49 6.24 18.56
CA ASP A 89 -7.34 7.15 18.47
C ASP A 89 -6.62 7.00 17.12
N VAL A 90 -7.18 7.66 16.11
CA VAL A 90 -6.67 7.62 14.74
C VAL A 90 -5.39 8.45 14.61
N ILE A 91 -4.37 7.84 14.02
CA ILE A 91 -3.10 8.48 13.67
C ILE A 91 -2.97 8.63 12.16
N GLU A 92 -2.08 9.52 11.75
CA GLU A 92 -1.64 9.66 10.36
C GLU A 92 -0.13 9.42 10.26
N GLN A 93 0.30 8.70 9.23
CA GLN A 93 1.70 8.41 8.97
C GLN A 93 2.01 8.39 7.48
N GLN A 94 3.04 9.13 7.08
CA GLN A 94 3.54 9.13 5.72
C GLN A 94 4.49 7.94 5.54
N VAL A 95 4.11 6.97 4.72
CA VAL A 95 4.88 5.74 4.52
C VAL A 95 4.88 5.36 3.05
N GLY A 96 6.08 5.09 2.53
CA GLY A 96 6.28 4.50 1.22
C GLY A 96 6.25 2.98 1.30
N PHE A 97 5.52 2.36 0.38
CA PHE A 97 5.54 0.91 0.17
C PHE A 97 6.31 0.58 -1.10
N GLU A 98 7.12 -0.47 -1.00
CA GLU A 98 7.80 -1.10 -2.13
C GLU A 98 7.48 -2.60 -2.10
N CYS A 99 7.05 -3.14 -3.23
CA CYS A 99 6.81 -4.57 -3.34
C CYS A 99 8.13 -5.34 -3.36
N GLY A 100 8.19 -6.49 -2.67
CA GLY A 100 9.35 -7.39 -2.77
C GLY A 100 9.64 -7.93 -4.18
N GLY A 101 8.66 -7.84 -5.10
CA GLY A 101 8.83 -8.15 -6.53
C GLY A 101 9.31 -6.98 -7.39
N ASN A 102 9.58 -5.80 -6.80
CA ASN A 102 10.02 -4.63 -7.53
C ASN A 102 11.37 -4.88 -8.22
N SER A 103 11.44 -4.61 -9.53
CA SER A 103 12.63 -4.94 -10.32
C SER A 103 12.68 -4.17 -11.63
N GLN A 104 13.84 -4.23 -12.30
CA GLN A 104 14.03 -3.68 -13.65
C GLN A 104 13.01 -4.17 -14.68
N ARG A 105 12.45 -5.38 -14.50
CA ARG A 105 11.43 -5.93 -15.42
C ARG A 105 10.18 -5.05 -15.47
N LEU A 106 9.87 -4.36 -14.38
CA LEU A 106 8.73 -3.45 -14.23
C LEU A 106 9.19 -2.00 -14.09
N LEU A 107 10.41 -1.69 -14.54
CA LEU A 107 11.01 -0.35 -14.45
C LEU A 107 10.92 0.27 -13.05
N TYR A 108 11.05 -0.59 -12.02
CA TYR A 108 10.96 -0.21 -10.61
C TYR A 108 9.63 0.48 -10.20
N GLY A 109 8.55 0.25 -10.94
CA GLY A 109 7.23 0.88 -10.72
C GLY A 109 6.36 0.26 -9.62
N LEU A 110 6.80 -0.80 -8.93
CA LEU A 110 6.07 -1.38 -7.79
C LEU A 110 6.42 -0.67 -6.48
N ILE A 111 6.33 0.65 -6.51
CA ILE A 111 6.55 1.56 -5.39
C ILE A 111 5.33 2.47 -5.26
N GLY A 112 5.14 3.12 -4.11
CA GLY A 112 4.13 4.16 -3.92
C GLY A 112 4.27 4.80 -2.55
N ASN A 113 3.98 6.10 -2.43
CA ASN A 113 4.06 6.84 -1.17
C ASN A 113 2.73 7.51 -0.84
N ALA A 114 2.22 7.31 0.37
CA ALA A 114 0.92 7.85 0.78
C ALA A 114 0.95 8.36 2.23
N ASN A 115 -0.01 9.23 2.56
CA ASN A 115 -0.35 9.55 3.95
C ASN A 115 -1.43 8.57 4.41
N TRP A 116 -1.04 7.61 5.24
CA TRP A 116 -1.91 6.57 5.76
C TRP A 116 -2.62 7.06 7.02
N ARG A 117 -3.93 6.79 7.11
CA ARG A 117 -4.74 7.14 8.28
C ARG A 117 -5.40 5.89 8.84
N GLY A 118 -5.28 5.66 10.14
CA GLY A 118 -5.85 4.48 10.80
C GLY A 118 -5.58 4.45 12.30
N VAL A 119 -6.03 3.39 12.97
CA VAL A 119 -5.75 3.18 14.40
C VAL A 119 -4.42 2.44 14.57
N ALA A 120 -3.66 2.79 15.61
CA ALA A 120 -2.41 2.11 15.91
C ALA A 120 -2.67 0.65 16.32
N LEU A 121 -1.95 -0.29 15.70
CA LEU A 121 -2.00 -1.71 16.07
C LEU A 121 -1.65 -1.93 17.54
N THR A 122 -0.69 -1.16 18.08
CA THR A 122 -0.30 -1.22 19.50
C THR A 122 -1.48 -0.94 20.42
N SER A 123 -2.31 0.06 20.12
CA SER A 123 -3.48 0.40 20.92
C SER A 123 -4.53 -0.72 20.92
N ILE A 124 -4.76 -1.37 19.77
CA ILE A 124 -5.64 -2.55 19.69
C ILE A 124 -5.09 -3.69 20.55
N LEU A 125 -3.79 -3.97 20.44
CA LEU A 125 -3.14 -5.07 21.14
C LEU A 125 -3.05 -4.83 22.66
N GLU A 126 -2.87 -3.59 23.09
CA GLU A 126 -2.94 -3.18 24.50
C GLU A 126 -4.35 -3.40 25.06
N ALA A 127 -5.39 -3.03 24.31
CA ALA A 127 -6.78 -3.27 24.70
C ALA A 127 -7.11 -4.79 24.79
N ALA A 128 -6.54 -5.59 23.89
CA ALA A 128 -6.69 -7.05 23.93
C ALA A 128 -5.92 -7.69 25.09
N GLY A 129 -4.79 -7.09 25.50
CA GLY A 129 -3.91 -7.61 26.55
C GLY A 129 -3.12 -8.83 26.07
N ILE A 130 -2.00 -8.62 25.37
CA ILE A 130 -1.15 -9.73 24.90
C ILE A 130 -0.62 -10.53 26.09
N GLN A 131 -0.81 -11.85 26.05
CA GLN A 131 -0.33 -12.76 27.09
C GLN A 131 1.18 -13.00 27.03
N ASP A 132 1.76 -13.30 28.19
CA ASP A 132 3.14 -13.75 28.29
C ASP A 132 3.41 -14.96 27.39
N GLY A 133 4.51 -14.89 26.64
CA GLY A 133 4.93 -15.95 25.73
C GLY A 133 4.47 -15.77 24.28
N ALA A 134 3.54 -14.87 23.99
CA ALA A 134 3.22 -14.50 22.59
C ALA A 134 4.48 -13.97 21.88
N LYS A 135 4.66 -14.36 20.60
CA LYS A 135 5.87 -14.03 19.80
C LYS A 135 5.57 -13.34 18.49
N GLU A 136 4.41 -13.60 17.91
CA GLU A 136 4.05 -13.16 16.57
C GLU A 136 2.63 -12.62 16.58
N VAL A 137 2.39 -11.62 15.74
CA VAL A 137 1.06 -11.16 15.37
C VAL A 137 0.84 -11.56 13.93
N VAL A 138 -0.18 -12.38 13.68
CA VAL A 138 -0.49 -12.92 12.36
C VAL A 138 -1.76 -12.25 11.85
N PHE A 139 -1.70 -11.74 10.62
CA PHE A 139 -2.84 -11.12 9.95
C PHE A 139 -3.48 -12.12 9.00
N PHE A 140 -4.79 -12.32 9.13
CA PHE A 140 -5.59 -13.08 8.19
C PHE A 140 -6.47 -12.13 7.38
N ALA A 141 -6.42 -12.25 6.06
CA ALA A 141 -7.34 -11.53 5.19
C ALA A 141 -8.75 -12.08 5.33
N GLY A 142 -9.75 -11.25 4.98
CA GLY A 142 -11.15 -11.68 4.96
C GLY A 142 -11.39 -12.82 3.96
N PRO A 143 -12.48 -13.61 4.14
CA PRO A 143 -12.88 -14.60 3.15
C PRO A 143 -13.13 -13.91 1.80
N MET A 144 -12.79 -14.61 0.71
CA MET A 144 -13.19 -14.22 -0.64
C MET A 144 -14.65 -14.55 -0.91
#